data_AF-A0A2S7Q9D4-F1
#
_entry.id   AF-A0A2S7Q9D4-F1
#
_cell.length_a   1.000
_cell.length_b   1.000
_cell.length_c   1.000
_cell.angle_alpha   90.00
_cell.angle_beta   90.00
_cell.angle_gamma   90.00
#
_symmetry.space_group_name_H-M   'P 1'
#
loop_
_entity.id
_entity.type
_entity.pdbx_description
1 polymer ?
#
loop_
_entity_poly.entity_id
_entity_poly.type
_entity_poly.pdbx_seq_one_letter_code
_entity_poly.pdbx_strand_id
1 'polypeptide(L)' 'MPTKTRPIETFAQAVAKCSTEASAYGKCIVADYNSVHKDKCLTEFMRLKNCYLVYSDYLDVDVYMLTII' A
#
# COMPACT_ATOMS: atom_id res chain seq x y z
N MET A 1 16.97 -18.40 -13.46
CA MET A 1 17.04 -16.95 -13.72
C MET A 1 16.18 -16.29 -12.66
N PRO A 2 16.67 -15.37 -11.81
CA PRO A 2 15.80 -14.76 -10.82
C PRO A 2 14.82 -13.86 -11.57
N THR A 3 13.54 -14.22 -11.54
CA THR A 3 12.45 -13.37 -11.99
C THR A 3 12.60 -12.05 -11.26
N LYS A 4 12.97 -10.97 -11.97
CA LYS A 4 13.00 -9.63 -11.40
C LYS A 4 11.57 -9.32 -10.98
N THR A 5 11.24 -9.54 -9.70
CA THR A 5 10.01 -9.03 -9.07
C THR A 5 9.98 -7.55 -9.42
N ARG A 6 9.03 -7.17 -10.28
CA ARG A 6 8.96 -5.79 -10.72
C ARG A 6 8.50 -5.02 -9.49
N PRO A 7 9.15 -3.93 -9.09
CA PRO A 7 8.77 -3.17 -7.89
C PRO A 7 7.27 -2.80 -7.84
N ILE A 8 6.62 -2.76 -9.00
CA ILE A 8 5.18 -2.56 -9.17
C ILE A 8 4.33 -3.70 -8.60
N GLU A 9 4.79 -4.96 -8.69
CA GLU A 9 4.09 -6.13 -8.13
C GLU A 9 4.20 -6.14 -6.61
N THR A 10 5.37 -5.85 -6.07
CA THR A 10 5.58 -5.71 -4.61
C THR A 10 4.71 -4.58 -4.05
N PHE A 11 4.63 -3.46 -4.75
CA PHE A 11 3.74 -2.37 -4.40
C PHE A 11 2.27 -2.79 -4.46
N ALA A 12 1.84 -3.47 -5.52
CA ALA A 12 0.46 -3.93 -5.66
C ALA A 12 0.05 -4.92 -4.56
N GLN A 13 0.93 -5.83 -4.16
CA GLN A 13 0.68 -6.77 -3.05
C GLN A 13 0.56 -6.05 -1.70
N ALA A 14 1.41 -5.07 -1.44
CA ALA A 14 1.34 -4.27 -0.22
C ALA A 14 0.07 -3.37 -0.20
N VAL A 15 -0.31 -2.80 -1.35
CA VAL A 15 -1.60 -2.12 -1.53
C VAL A 15 -2.76 -3.11 -1.29
N ALA A 16 -2.67 -4.36 -1.72
CA ALA A 16 -3.72 -5.36 -1.51
C ALA A 16 -3.91 -5.69 -0.02
N LYS A 17 -2.81 -5.84 0.74
CA LYS A 17 -2.82 -6.08 2.19
C LYS A 17 -3.37 -4.89 2.99
N CYS A 18 -3.09 -3.67 2.54
CA CYS A 18 -3.58 -2.42 3.12
C CYS A 18 -4.72 -1.79 2.30
N SER A 19 -5.50 -2.61 1.59
CA SER A 19 -6.47 -2.14 0.59
C SER A 19 -7.57 -1.28 1.18
N THR A 20 -7.93 -1.50 2.44
CA THR A 20 -8.92 -0.72 3.18
C THR A 20 -8.41 0.70 3.45
N GLU A 21 -7.19 0.81 3.98
CA GLU A 21 -6.51 2.07 4.28
C GLU A 21 -6.17 2.83 3.00
N ALA A 22 -5.74 2.11 1.95
CA ALA A 22 -5.42 2.68 0.65
C ALA A 22 -6.67 3.25 -0.02
N SER A 23 -7.80 2.53 0.06
CA SER A 23 -9.08 3.01 -0.45
C SER A 23 -9.60 4.22 0.33
N ALA A 24 -9.44 4.26 1.65
CA ALA A 24 -9.81 5.41 2.47
C ALA A 24 -8.97 6.66 2.13
N TYR A 25 -7.66 6.49 2.01
CA TYR A 25 -6.76 7.56 1.57
C TYR A 25 -7.11 8.05 0.15
N GLY A 26 -7.32 7.13 -0.79
CA GLY A 26 -7.72 7.45 -2.16
C GLY A 26 -9.05 8.22 -2.22
N LYS A 27 -10.06 7.83 -1.42
CA LYS A 27 -11.33 8.55 -1.33
C LYS A 27 -11.14 10.00 -0.87
N CYS A 28 -10.30 10.23 0.14
CA CYS A 28 -10.01 11.58 0.62
C CYS A 28 -9.30 12.44 -0.44
N ILE A 29 -8.34 11.85 -1.16
CA ILE A 29 -7.60 12.53 -2.24
C ILE A 29 -8.52 12.86 -3.42
N VAL A 30 -9.36 11.91 -3.86
CA VAL A 30 -10.26 12.10 -5.00
C VAL A 30 -11.39 13.09 -4.68
N ALA A 31 -11.84 13.16 -3.42
CA ALA A 31 -12.89 14.09 -3.01
C ALA A 31 -12.52 15.56 -3.29
N ASP A 32 -11.24 15.91 -3.23
CA ASP A 32 -10.78 17.26 -3.56
C ASP A 32 -9.37 17.21 -4.14
N TYR A 33 -9.29 16.56 -5.31
CA TYR A 33 -8.07 16.26 -6.06
C TYR A 33 -7.29 17.52 -6.46
N ASN A 34 -7.99 18.62 -6.73
CA ASN A 34 -7.39 19.88 -7.17
C ASN A 34 -6.66 20.62 -6.04
N SER A 35 -7.02 20.35 -4.80
CA SER A 35 -6.45 21.02 -3.63
C SER A 35 -5.64 20.03 -2.80
N VAL A 36 -5.05 18.98 -3.40
CA VAL A 36 -4.20 18.02 -2.67
C VAL A 36 -2.91 18.71 -2.24
N HIS A 37 -2.71 18.78 -0.93
CA HIS A 37 -1.49 19.31 -0.32
C HIS A 37 -1.12 18.45 0.89
N LYS A 38 0.09 18.69 1.41
CA LYS A 38 0.59 18.04 2.62
C LYS A 38 -0.45 18.16 3.74
N ASP A 39 -0.66 17.07 4.48
CA ASP A 39 -1.55 16.97 5.65
C ASP A 39 -3.07 16.97 5.37
N LYS A 40 -3.52 17.15 4.13
CA LYS A 40 -4.96 17.15 3.79
C LYS A 40 -5.70 15.85 4.14
N CYS A 41 -5.05 14.72 3.91
CA CYS A 41 -5.56 13.38 4.24
C CYS A 41 -4.62 12.70 5.24
N LEU A 42 -4.12 13.46 6.21
CA LEU A 42 -3.07 13.03 7.13
C LEU A 42 -3.47 11.77 7.90
N THR A 43 -4.71 11.70 8.39
CA THR A 43 -5.18 10.58 9.21
C THR A 43 -5.19 9.27 8.41
N GLU A 44 -5.68 9.33 7.19
CA GLU A 44 -5.79 8.22 6.24
C GLU A 44 -4.40 7.82 5.76
N PHE A 45 -3.55 8.80 5.47
CA PHE A 45 -2.15 8.58 5.11
C PHE A 45 -1.37 7.92 6.24
N MET A 46 -1.57 8.34 7.50
CA MET A 46 -0.90 7.74 8.66
C MET A 46 -1.37 6.32 8.91
N ARG A 47 -2.65 6.00 8.70
CA ARG A 47 -3.17 4.63 8.76
C ARG A 47 -2.56 3.75 7.67
N LEU A 48 -2.58 4.24 6.43
CA LEU A 48 -1.95 3.56 5.31
C LEU A 48 -0.47 3.31 5.57
N LYS A 49 0.28 4.34 5.99
CA LYS A 49 1.69 4.25 6.35
C LYS A 49 1.94 3.21 7.44
N ASN A 50 1.18 3.22 8.53
CA ASN A 50 1.35 2.24 9.60
C ASN A 50 1.10 0.82 9.10
N CYS A 51 0.07 0.61 8.28
CA CYS A 51 -0.19 -0.68 7.66
C CYS A 51 1.00 -1.13 6.79
N TYR A 52 1.53 -0.24 5.93
CA TYR A 52 2.73 -0.52 5.14
C TYR A 52 3.96 -0.86 5.98
N LEU A 53 4.20 -0.14 7.09
CA LEU A 53 5.35 -0.39 7.95
C LEU A 53 5.26 -1.78 8.62
N VAL A 54 4.07 -2.16 9.11
CA VAL A 54 3.84 -3.49 9.69
C VAL A 54 4.02 -4.60 8.66
N TYR A 55 3.49 -4.43 7.45
CA TYR A 55 3.68 -5.42 6.39
C TYR A 55 5.08 -5.41 5.79
N SER A 56 5.82 -4.30 5.84
CA SER A 56 7.20 -4.23 5.35
C SER A 56 8.15 -5.12 6.15
N ASP A 57 7.89 -5.37 7.43
CA ASP A 57 8.59 -6.40 8.22
C ASP A 57 8.16 -7.84 7.83
N TYR A 58 7.00 -8.01 7.18
CA TYR A 58 6.44 -9.28 6.70
C TYR A 58 6.64 -9.53 5.19
N LEU A 59 7.15 -8.55 4.43
CA LEU A 59 7.25 -8.59 2.96
C LEU A 59 8.22 -9.67 2.44
N ASP A 60 9.05 -10.28 3.30
CA ASP A 60 9.82 -11.48 2.96
C ASP A 60 9.00 -12.79 3.03
N VAL A 61 7.87 -12.82 3.76
CA VAL A 61 7.10 -14.06 4.02
C VAL A 61 5.85 -14.19 3.13
N ASP A 62 5.17 -13.08 2.82
CA ASP A 62 3.90 -13.10 2.06
C ASP A 62 4.08 -13.37 0.55
N VAL A 63 5.23 -13.02 -0.05
CA VAL A 63 5.56 -13.38 -1.44
C VAL A 63 5.68 -14.91 -1.57
N TYR A 64 6.17 -15.59 -0.54
CA TYR A 64 6.35 -17.04 -0.57
C TYR A 64 5.03 -17.82 -0.48
N MET A 65 4.00 -17.27 0.17
CA MET A 65 2.70 -17.93 0.35
C MET A 65 1.79 -17.78 -0.88
N LEU A 66 1.85 -16.66 -1.61
CA LEU A 66 1.05 -16.45 -2.83
C LEU A 66 1.63 -17.09 -4.10
N THR A 67 2.90 -17.51 -4.10
CA THR A 67 3.54 -18.14 -5.28
C THR A 67 3.41 -19.67 -5.27
N ILE A 68 2.80 -20.26 -4.23
CA ILE A 68 2.62 -21.71 -4.04
C ILE A 68 1.16 -22.18 -4.30
N ILE A 69 0.24 -21.25 -4.59
CA ILE A 69 -1.11 -21.57 -5.13
C ILE A 69 -1.09 -21.38 -6.64
#